data_AF-A0A5K0YR31-F1
#
_entry.id   AF-A0A5K0YR31-F1
#
_cell.length_a   1.000
_cell.length_b   1.000
_cell.length_c   1.000
_cell.angle_alpha   90.00
_cell.angle_beta   90.00
_cell.angle_gamma   90.00
#
_symmetry.space_group_name_H-M   'P 1'
#
loop_
_entity.id
_entity.type
_entity.pdbx_description
1 polymer ?
#
loop_
_entity_poly.entity_id
_entity_poly.type
_entity_poly.pdbx_seq_one_letter_code
_entity_poly.pdbx_strand_id
1 'polypeptide(L)'
;LLYEAKGQLEDALTAFLNALEIDPGHVPSLICAASVLRQQGSRSLATARSFLSEALRLDRTNHLAWYNLGMLHKCEGGSASEASDCFQAAVLLEETAPVENFG
;
A
#
# COMPACT_ATOMS: atom_id res chain seq x y z
N LEU A 1 -6.02 5.28 -24.47
CA LEU A 1 -4.87 5.00 -23.59
C LEU A 1 -4.97 5.66 -22.21
N LEU A 2 -4.86 7.00 -22.05
CA LEU A 2 -4.85 7.62 -20.71
C LEU A 2 -6.20 7.52 -19.95
N TYR A 3 -7.32 7.57 -20.66
CA TYR A 3 -8.66 7.39 -20.10
C TYR A 3 -8.95 5.93 -19.73
N GLU A 4 -8.46 4.98 -20.52
CA GLU A 4 -8.62 3.54 -20.25
C GLU A 4 -7.85 3.16 -18.98
N ALA A 5 -6.61 3.64 -18.83
CA ALA A 5 -5.83 3.42 -17.63
C ALA A 5 -6.51 3.99 -16.37
N LYS A 6 -7.14 5.17 -16.46
CA LYS A 6 -7.93 5.72 -15.35
C LYS A 6 -9.17 4.89 -15.03
N GLY A 7 -9.91 4.46 -16.04
CA GLY A 7 -11.07 3.59 -15.85
C GLY A 7 -10.69 2.26 -15.19
N GLN A 8 -9.58 1.65 -15.62
CA GLN A 8 -9.07 0.41 -15.02
C GLN A 8 -8.63 0.58 -13.56
N LEU A 9 -8.08 1.75 -13.20
CA LEU A 9 -7.73 2.06 -11.81
C LEU A 9 -8.98 2.24 -10.94
N GLU A 10 -10.03 2.89 -11.45
CA GLU A 10 -11.30 3.02 -10.74
C GLU A 10 -11.97 1.66 -10.52
N ASP A 11 -12.04 0.82 -11.55
CA ASP A 11 -12.59 -0.54 -11.45
C ASP A 11 -11.79 -1.41 -10.47
N ALA A 12 -10.45 -1.31 -10.50
CA ALA A 12 -9.58 -2.01 -9.56
C ALA A 12 -9.82 -1.54 -8.12
N LEU A 13 -9.95 -0.23 -7.90
CA LEU A 13 -10.25 0.31 -6.57
C LEU A 13 -11.58 -0.24 -6.05
N THR A 14 -12.63 -0.24 -6.88
CA THR A 14 -13.94 -0.81 -6.51
C THR A 14 -13.83 -2.29 -6.16
N ALA A 15 -13.07 -3.09 -6.92
CA ALA A 15 -12.86 -4.49 -6.61
C ALA A 15 -12.17 -4.69 -5.26
N PHE A 16 -11.14 -3.89 -4.95
CA PHE A 16 -10.46 -3.96 -3.64
C PHE A 16 -11.35 -3.51 -2.50
N LEU A 17 -12.16 -2.46 -2.69
CA LEU A 17 -13.11 -2.00 -1.67
C LEU A 17 -14.18 -3.05 -1.38
N ASN A 18 -14.73 -3.71 -2.42
CA ASN A 18 -15.67 -4.82 -2.24
C ASN A 18 -15.02 -5.99 -1.48
N ALA A 19 -13.75 -6.29 -1.74
CA ALA A 19 -13.03 -7.30 -0.97
C ALA A 19 -12.89 -6.90 0.51
N LEU A 20 -12.69 -5.60 0.79
CA LEU A 20 -12.62 -5.06 2.15
C LEU A 20 -13.98 -5.00 2.86
N GLU A 21 -15.09 -4.95 2.12
CA GLU A 21 -16.43 -5.12 2.71
C GLU A 21 -16.64 -6.55 3.23
N ILE A 22 -16.06 -7.55 2.55
CA ILE A 22 -16.13 -8.96 2.94
C ILE A 22 -15.14 -9.26 4.07
N ASP A 23 -13.90 -8.81 3.91
CA ASP A 23 -12.82 -8.93 4.91
C ASP A 23 -12.12 -7.58 5.11
N PRO A 24 -12.55 -6.80 6.11
CA PRO A 24 -11.93 -5.52 6.44
C PRO A 24 -10.45 -5.63 6.82
N GLY A 25 -9.99 -6.83 7.20
CA GLY A 25 -8.62 -7.13 7.60
C GLY A 25 -7.75 -7.68 6.47
N HIS A 26 -8.23 -7.70 5.23
CA HIS A 26 -7.46 -8.29 4.12
C HIS A 26 -6.28 -7.38 3.72
N VAL A 27 -5.12 -7.65 4.30
CA VAL A 27 -3.86 -6.89 4.13
C VAL A 27 -3.51 -6.65 2.65
N PRO A 28 -3.55 -7.64 1.74
CA PRO A 28 -3.28 -7.41 0.32
C PRO A 28 -4.24 -6.40 -0.31
N SER A 29 -5.55 -6.48 -0.01
CA SER A 29 -6.53 -5.51 -0.53
C SER A 29 -6.29 -4.10 -0.01
N LEU A 30 -5.93 -3.94 1.27
CA LEU A 30 -5.57 -2.64 1.86
C LEU A 30 -4.38 -2.01 1.13
N ILE A 31 -3.33 -2.79 0.88
CA ILE A 31 -2.12 -2.34 0.18
C ILE A 31 -2.44 -1.97 -1.28
N CYS A 32 -3.19 -2.83 -1.99
CA CYS A 32 -3.56 -2.58 -3.37
C CYS A 32 -4.48 -1.35 -3.53
N ALA A 33 -5.49 -1.19 -2.67
CA ALA A 33 -6.34 -0.01 -2.64
C ALA A 33 -5.54 1.27 -2.39
N ALA A 34 -4.61 1.24 -1.44
CA ALA A 34 -3.72 2.38 -1.16
C ALA A 34 -2.82 2.74 -2.36
N SER A 35 -2.29 1.74 -3.06
CA SER A 35 -1.47 1.96 -4.27
C SER A 35 -2.27 2.64 -5.39
N VAL A 36 -3.52 2.21 -5.61
CA VAL A 36 -4.41 2.82 -6.59
C VAL A 36 -4.80 4.25 -6.19
N LEU A 37 -5.15 4.47 -4.92
CA LEU A 37 -5.46 5.80 -4.37
C LEU A 37 -4.27 6.76 -4.53
N ARG A 38 -3.04 6.29 -4.34
CA ARG A 38 -1.82 7.09 -4.59
C ARG A 38 -1.73 7.55 -6.05
N GLN A 39 -2.12 6.70 -7.01
CA GLN A 39 -2.12 7.06 -8.44
C GLN A 39 -3.26 8.01 -8.83
N GLN A 40 -4.37 8.03 -8.08
CA GLN A 40 -5.48 8.97 -8.31
C GLN A 40 -5.14 10.42 -7.92
N GLY A 41 -4.11 10.63 -7.10
CA GLY A 41 -3.53 11.94 -6.81
C GLY A 41 -3.74 12.41 -5.38
N SER A 42 -3.41 13.69 -5.13
CA SER A 42 -3.21 14.26 -3.79
C SER A 42 -4.42 14.15 -2.86
N ARG A 43 -5.64 14.22 -3.40
CA ARG A 43 -6.89 14.13 -2.62
C ARG A 43 -7.09 12.77 -1.95
N SER A 44 -6.47 11.72 -2.49
CA SER A 44 -6.63 10.34 -2.05
C SER A 44 -5.48 9.84 -1.17
N LEU A 45 -4.42 10.65 -0.97
CA LEU A 45 -3.21 10.26 -0.24
C LEU A 45 -3.49 10.02 1.25
N ALA A 46 -4.37 10.81 1.88
CA ALA A 46 -4.77 10.60 3.27
C ALA A 46 -5.46 9.24 3.47
N THR A 47 -6.35 8.86 2.55
CA THR A 47 -7.03 7.55 2.58
C THR A 47 -6.04 6.42 2.32
N ALA A 48 -5.12 6.59 1.36
CA ALA A 48 -4.07 5.62 1.10
C ALA A 48 -3.18 5.40 2.35
N ARG A 49 -2.84 6.47 3.08
CA ARG A 49 -2.12 6.36 4.34
C ARG A 49 -2.91 5.52 5.35
N SER A 50 -4.20 5.81 5.52
CA SER A 50 -5.05 5.09 6.47
C SER A 50 -5.08 3.59 6.16
N PHE A 51 -5.19 3.19 4.90
CA PHE A 51 -5.16 1.78 4.51
C PHE A 51 -3.79 1.13 4.76
N LEU A 52 -2.69 1.83 4.49
CA LEU A 52 -1.35 1.31 4.79
C LEU A 52 -1.09 1.20 6.29
N SER A 53 -1.56 2.17 7.08
CA SER A 53 -1.48 2.11 8.54
C SER A 53 -2.29 0.94 9.10
N GLU A 54 -3.46 0.67 8.54
CA GLU A 54 -4.28 -0.48 8.92
C GLU A 54 -3.61 -1.80 8.52
N ALA A 55 -3.07 -1.88 7.31
CA ALA A 55 -2.30 -3.04 6.85
C ALA A 55 -1.11 -3.34 7.79
N LEU A 56 -0.37 -2.31 8.21
CA LEU A 56 0.73 -2.43 9.18
C LEU A 56 0.25 -2.73 10.60
N ARG A 57 -0.97 -2.34 10.97
CA ARG A 57 -1.56 -2.69 12.27
C ARG A 57 -1.86 -4.19 12.36
N LEU A 58 -2.31 -4.77 11.24
CA LEU A 58 -2.65 -6.18 11.09
C LEU A 58 -1.39 -7.04 10.89
N ASP A 59 -0.50 -6.62 10.00
CA ASP A 59 0.79 -7.26 9.72
C ASP A 59 1.92 -6.22 9.74
N ARG A 60 2.55 -6.07 10.91
CA ARG A 60 3.66 -5.13 11.12
C ARG A 60 4.91 -5.48 10.32
N THR A 61 5.02 -6.74 9.89
CA THR A 61 6.17 -7.28 9.17
C THR A 61 5.98 -7.24 7.65
N ASN A 62 4.85 -6.71 7.17
CA ASN A 62 4.57 -6.68 5.75
C ASN A 62 5.48 -5.70 4.99
N HIS A 63 6.50 -6.23 4.32
CA HIS A 63 7.45 -5.43 3.54
C HIS A 63 6.76 -4.61 2.43
N LEU A 64 5.70 -5.12 1.80
CA LEU A 64 4.95 -4.41 0.76
C LEU A 64 4.18 -3.21 1.32
N ALA A 65 3.65 -3.30 2.54
CA ALA A 65 2.99 -2.16 3.19
C ALA A 65 4.00 -1.04 3.50
N TRP A 66 5.18 -1.39 4.04
CA TRP A 66 6.27 -0.44 4.28
C TRP A 66 6.77 0.22 2.99
N TYR A 67 6.95 -0.56 1.93
CA TYR A 67 7.34 -0.04 0.62
C TYR A 67 6.30 0.96 0.07
N ASN A 68 5.02 0.63 0.14
CA ASN A 68 3.95 1.52 -0.33
C ASN A 68 3.81 2.78 0.52
N LEU A 69 4.12 2.71 1.82
CA LEU A 69 4.18 3.87 2.70
C LEU A 69 5.33 4.81 2.30
N GLY A 70 6.53 4.28 2.04
CA GLY A 70 7.65 5.08 1.56
C GLY A 70 7.35 5.77 0.22
N MET A 71 6.67 5.08 -0.69
CA MET A 71 6.18 5.66 -1.95
C MET A 71 5.12 6.74 -1.73
N LEU A 72 4.26 6.59 -0.72
CA LEU A 72 3.27 7.60 -0.35
C LEU A 72 3.96 8.89 0.13
N HIS A 73 4.95 8.78 1.03
CA HIS A 73 5.74 9.91 1.50
C HIS A 73 6.43 10.65 0.35
N LYS A 74 6.96 9.92 -0.65
CA LYS A 74 7.50 10.54 -1.88
C LYS A 74 6.45 11.31 -2.68
N CYS A 75 5.23 10.79 -2.79
CA CYS A 75 4.15 11.44 -3.53
C CYS A 75 3.57 12.68 -2.80
N GLU A 76 3.54 12.68 -1.48
CA GLU A 76 3.06 13.82 -0.67
C GLU A 76 4.06 14.98 -0.60
N GLY A 77 5.28 14.80 -1.11
CA GLY A 77 6.38 15.74 -0.88
C GLY A 77 6.84 15.75 0.57
N GLY A 78 6.61 14.65 1.29
CA GLY A 78 7.09 14.45 2.66
C GLY A 78 8.62 14.39 2.73
N SER A 79 9.16 14.35 3.95
CA SER A 79 10.61 14.38 4.13
C SER A 79 11.24 13.15 3.47
N ALA A 80 12.29 13.35 2.67
CA ALA A 80 13.02 12.25 2.04
C ALA A 80 13.56 11.24 3.06
N SER A 81 13.77 11.67 4.31
CA SER A 81 14.12 10.80 5.43
C SER A 81 13.01 9.78 5.76
N GLU A 82 11.75 10.20 5.85
CA GLU A 82 10.63 9.31 6.20
C GLU A 82 10.42 8.23 5.14
N ALA A 83 10.56 8.61 3.87
CA ALA A 83 10.51 7.66 2.78
C ALA A 83 11.68 6.66 2.85
N SER A 84 12.89 7.14 3.12
CA SER A 84 14.09 6.31 3.28
C SER A 84 13.93 5.31 4.41
N ASP A 85 13.44 5.74 5.57
CA ASP A 85 13.22 4.89 6.74
C ASP A 85 12.20 3.78 6.43
N CYS A 86 11.12 4.13 5.72
CA CYS A 86 10.12 3.14 5.28
C CYS A 86 10.69 2.12 4.29
N PHE A 87 11.53 2.54 3.35
CA PHE A 87 12.17 1.61 2.41
C PHE A 87 13.20 0.71 3.08
N GLN A 88 13.97 1.25 4.03
CA GLN A 88 14.89 0.45 4.83
C GLN A 88 14.14 -0.61 5.65
N ALA A 89 13.02 -0.23 6.26
CA ALA A 89 12.15 -1.19 6.96
C ALA A 89 11.62 -2.27 6.01
N ALA A 90 11.18 -1.90 4.81
CA ALA A 90 10.72 -2.85 3.80
C ALA A 90 11.81 -3.86 3.41
N VAL A 91 13.01 -3.39 3.09
CA VAL A 91 14.15 -4.26 2.71
C VAL A 91 14.54 -5.19 3.86
N LEU A 92 14.67 -4.64 5.07
CA LEU A 92 15.01 -5.45 6.25
C LEU A 92 13.96 -6.53 6.51
N LEU A 93 12.67 -6.21 6.35
CA LEU A 93 11.58 -7.16 6.56
C LEU A 93 11.48 -8.20 5.45
N GLU A 94 11.80 -7.85 4.22
CA GLU A 94 11.91 -8.81 3.11
C GLU A 94 13.07 -9.79 3.33
N GLU A 95 14.22 -9.31 3.83
CA GLU A 95 15.40 -10.14 4.12
C GLU A 95 15.22 -11.01 5.37
N THR A 96 14.45 -10.53 6.35
CA THR A 96 14.19 -11.24 7.61
C THR A 96 12.93 -12.08 7.58
N ALA A 97 12.07 -11.91 6.56
CA ALA A 97 10.95 -12.80 6.33
C ALA A 97 11.51 -14.22 6.21
N PRO A 98 11.12 -15.16 7.09
CA PRO A 98 11.50 -16.54 6.89
C PRO A 98 11.00 -16.90 5.51
N VAL A 99 11.90 -17.34 4.64
CA VAL A 99 11.53 -17.94 3.35
C VAL A 99 10.44 -18.95 3.72
N GLU A 100 9.19 -18.69 3.33
CA GLU A 100 8.11 -19.66 3.53
C GLU A 100 8.49 -20.86 2.67
N ASN A 101 9.30 -21.73 3.27
CA ASN A 101 9.66 -23.01 2.75
C ASN A 101 8.38 -23.82 2.89
N PHE A 102 7.56 -23.81 1.85
CA PHE A 102 6.49 -24.77 1.65
C PHE A 102 7.13 -26.17 1.65
N GLY A 103 7.26 -26.76 2.84
CA GLY A 103 7.68 -28.14 3.07
C GLY A 103 6.48 -29.02 3.39
#